data_AF-A0A1B6KJU8-F1
#
_entry.id   AF-A0A1B6KJU8-F1
#
_cell.length_a   1.000
_cell.length_b   1.000
_cell.length_c   1.000
_cell.angle_alpha   90.00
_cell.angle_beta   90.00
_cell.angle_gamma   90.00
#
_symmetry.space_group_name_H-M   'P 1'
#
loop_
_entity.id
_entity.type
_entity.pdbx_description
1 polymer ?
#
loop_
_entity_poly.entity_id
_entity_poly.type
_entity_poly.pdbx_seq_one_letter_code
_entity_poly.pdbx_strand_id
1 'polypeptide(L)'
;MEFLKELNEVGELRFKEYKKLTELEENKKYRILNLERIKAKFGLTIIAELEEFKVNLPNRFVAVLDDKKIKEMNKKDNLHLIKIGTKEVKDKECAMITFVE
;
A
#
# COMPACT_ATOMS: atom_id res chain seq x y z
N MET A 1 -11.61 2.32 30.31
CA MET A 1 -10.19 1.95 30.09
C MET A 1 -9.87 1.68 28.62
N GLU A 2 -10.79 1.09 27.85
CA GLU A 2 -10.59 0.79 26.42
C GLU A 2 -10.39 2.03 25.55
N PHE A 3 -11.18 3.09 25.76
CA PHE A 3 -11.06 4.36 25.03
C PHE A 3 -9.70 5.08 25.19
N LEU A 4 -9.09 5.01 26.38
CA LEU A 4 -7.78 5.64 26.62
C LEU A 4 -6.66 4.90 25.89
N LYS A 5 -6.79 3.58 25.76
CA LYS A 5 -5.87 2.75 24.99
C LYS A 5 -5.99 3.04 23.50
N GLU A 6 -7.21 3.15 22.98
CA GLU A 6 -7.46 3.50 21.57
C GLU A 6 -6.91 4.89 21.21
N LEU A 7 -7.12 5.89 22.08
CA LEU A 7 -6.52 7.22 21.95
C LEU A 7 -4.98 7.18 21.93
N ASN A 8 -4.38 6.39 22.81
CA ASN A 8 -2.92 6.23 22.85
C ASN A 8 -2.41 5.50 21.60
N GLU A 9 -3.11 4.49 21.08
CA GLU A 9 -2.71 3.80 19.86
C GLU A 9 -2.77 4.70 18.62
N VAL A 10 -3.75 5.62 18.56
CA VAL A 10 -3.81 6.69 17.55
C VAL A 10 -2.65 7.68 17.75
N GLY A 11 -2.41 8.14 18.98
CA GLY A 11 -1.32 9.08 19.31
C GLY A 11 0.09 8.49 19.10
N GLU A 12 0.26 7.18 19.27
CA GLU A 12 1.49 6.43 18.99
C GLU A 12 1.63 6.08 17.50
N LEU A 13 0.72 6.52 16.64
CA LEU A 13 0.71 6.25 15.20
C LEU A 13 0.73 4.74 14.86
N ARG A 14 0.22 3.89 15.76
CA ARG A 14 0.14 2.44 15.51
C ARG A 14 -0.85 2.13 14.38
N PHE A 15 -1.83 3.01 14.17
CA PHE A 15 -2.78 2.93 13.08
C PHE A 15 -2.36 3.83 11.92
N LYS A 16 -1.77 3.23 10.89
CA LYS A 16 -1.59 3.90 9.60
C LYS A 16 -2.91 3.93 8.85
N GLU A 17 -3.35 5.11 8.47
CA GLU A 17 -4.55 5.29 7.65
C GLU A 17 -4.37 4.67 6.26
N TYR A 18 -5.48 4.30 5.63
CA TYR A 18 -5.48 3.84 4.25
C TYR A 18 -5.72 5.02 3.30
N LYS A 19 -4.80 5.23 2.36
CA LYS A 19 -4.97 6.18 1.24
C LYS A 19 -5.24 5.46 -0.07
N LYS A 20 -5.97 6.13 -0.97
CA LYS A 20 -6.13 5.63 -2.34
C LYS A 20 -4.87 5.93 -3.14
N LEU A 21 -4.53 5.05 -4.08
CA LEU A 21 -3.39 5.27 -4.97
C LEU A 21 -3.52 6.54 -5.82
N THR A 22 -4.73 7.00 -6.11
CA THR A 22 -4.98 8.25 -6.84
C THR A 22 -4.66 9.49 -6.01
N GLU A 23 -4.63 9.38 -4.69
CA GLU A 23 -4.31 10.46 -3.75
C GLU A 23 -2.80 10.64 -3.52
N LEU A 24 -1.97 9.77 -4.11
CA LEU A 24 -0.52 9.89 -4.03
C LEU A 24 -0.03 11.01 -4.95
N GLU A 25 1.03 11.69 -4.52
CA GLU A 25 1.74 12.65 -5.35
C GLU A 25 2.43 11.92 -6.51
N GLU A 26 2.38 12.52 -7.69
CA GLU A 26 3.04 11.96 -8.87
C GLU A 26 4.55 12.09 -8.77
N ASN A 27 5.26 11.05 -9.22
CA ASN A 27 6.72 10.97 -9.24
C ASN A 27 7.41 11.06 -7.86
N LYS A 28 6.65 11.06 -6.77
CA LYS A 28 7.18 10.93 -5.40
C LYS A 28 7.51 9.48 -5.09
N LYS A 29 8.70 9.25 -4.51
CA LYS A 29 9.12 7.95 -3.98
C LYS A 29 8.55 7.75 -2.59
N TYR A 30 7.72 6.73 -2.43
CA TYR A 30 7.22 6.29 -1.13
C TYR A 30 7.93 5.00 -0.74
N ARG A 31 8.72 5.03 0.33
CA ARG A 31 9.41 3.82 0.83
C ARG A 31 8.38 2.79 1.29
N ILE A 32 8.53 1.56 0.80
CA ILE A 32 7.73 0.42 1.24
C ILE A 32 8.45 -0.22 2.41
N LEU A 33 7.79 -0.25 3.56
CA LEU A 33 8.29 -0.91 4.77
C LEU A 33 7.91 -2.39 4.78
N ASN A 34 6.72 -2.72 4.27
CA ASN A 34 6.22 -4.09 4.21
C ASN A 34 5.15 -4.24 3.13
N LEU A 35 5.16 -5.38 2.43
CA LEU A 35 4.06 -5.87 1.61
C LEU A 35 3.38 -7.03 2.34
N GLU A 36 2.05 -7.00 2.38
CA GLU A 36 1.26 -8.03 3.05
C GLU A 36 0.10 -8.47 2.16
N ARG A 37 -0.06 -9.77 1.98
CA ARG A 37 -1.24 -10.34 1.32
C ARG A 37 -2.31 -10.61 2.36
N ILE A 38 -3.47 -9.98 2.20
CA ILE A 38 -4.60 -10.12 3.14
C ILE A 38 -5.87 -10.58 2.42
N LYS A 39 -6.80 -11.18 3.16
CA LYS A 39 -8.14 -11.52 2.69
C LYS A 39 -9.11 -10.38 3.04
N ALA A 40 -9.45 -9.56 2.05
CA ALA A 40 -10.48 -8.53 2.17
C ALA A 40 -11.88 -9.08 1.87
N LYS A 41 -12.92 -8.27 2.11
CA LYS A 41 -14.33 -8.60 1.81
C LYS A 41 -14.55 -9.04 0.36
N PHE A 42 -13.78 -8.49 -0.57
CA PHE A 42 -13.90 -8.74 -2.02
C PHE A 42 -12.89 -9.76 -2.56
N GLY A 43 -12.19 -10.47 -1.67
CA GLY A 43 -11.15 -11.45 -2.04
C GLY A 43 -9.76 -11.06 -1.54
N LEU A 44 -8.74 -11.72 -2.07
CA LEU A 44 -7.36 -11.43 -1.72
C LEU A 44 -6.93 -10.08 -2.28
N THR A 45 -6.18 -9.33 -1.50
CA THR A 45 -5.51 -8.08 -1.92
C THR A 45 -4.11 -8.04 -1.33
N ILE A 46 -3.28 -7.11 -1.83
CA ILE A 46 -1.97 -6.83 -1.27
C ILE A 46 -1.97 -5.41 -0.74
N ILE A 47 -1.53 -5.24 0.49
CA ILE A 47 -1.28 -3.94 1.10
C ILE A 47 0.21 -3.63 0.97
N ALA A 48 0.51 -2.41 0.53
CA ALA A 48 1.82 -1.81 0.74
C ALA A 48 1.75 -0.87 1.94
N GLU A 49 2.52 -1.20 2.97
CA GLU A 49 2.75 -0.34 4.12
C GLU A 49 3.88 0.62 3.80
N LEU A 50 3.55 1.91 3.77
CA LEU A 50 4.48 3.01 3.56
C LEU A 50 4.80 3.65 4.92
N GLU A 51 5.67 4.66 4.94
CA GLU A 51 6.10 5.30 6.19
C GLU A 51 4.93 5.88 7.00
N GLU A 52 4.03 6.63 6.34
CA GLU A 52 2.93 7.34 7.02
C GLU A 52 1.56 6.67 6.86
N PHE A 53 1.35 5.89 5.80
CA PHE A 53 0.04 5.36 5.44
C PHE A 53 0.14 3.99 4.75
N LYS A 54 -1.00 3.33 4.55
CA LYS A 54 -1.13 2.07 3.83
C LYS A 54 -1.87 2.30 2.53
N VAL A 55 -1.53 1.53 1.49
CA VAL A 55 -2.26 1.55 0.22
C VAL A 55 -2.61 0.13 -0.22
N ASN A 56 -3.83 -0.03 -0.72
CA ASN A 56 -4.24 -1.29 -1.36
C ASN A 56 -3.72 -1.31 -2.80
N LEU A 57 -2.97 -2.34 -3.15
CA LEU A 57 -2.55 -2.58 -4.51
C LEU A 57 -3.72 -3.13 -5.34
N PRO A 58 -3.82 -2.77 -6.63
CA PRO A 58 -4.84 -3.31 -7.52
C PRO A 58 -4.78 -4.84 -7.61
N ASN A 59 -5.92 -5.52 -7.71
CA ASN A 59 -6.01 -6.99 -7.72
C ASN A 59 -5.11 -7.68 -8.77
N ARG A 60 -4.75 -7.00 -9.86
CA ARG A 60 -3.77 -7.48 -10.85
C ARG A 60 -2.42 -7.86 -10.24
N PHE A 61 -2.04 -7.27 -9.11
CA PHE A 61 -0.80 -7.62 -8.39
C PHE A 61 -0.90 -8.95 -7.64
N VAL A 62 -2.11 -9.36 -7.21
CA VAL A 62 -2.32 -10.64 -6.51
C VAL A 62 -1.97 -11.83 -7.41
N ALA A 63 -2.16 -11.70 -8.72
CA ALA A 63 -1.81 -12.74 -9.69
C ALA A 63 -0.30 -12.90 -9.89
N VAL A 64 0.50 -11.87 -9.60
CA VAL A 64 1.95 -11.86 -9.89
C VAL A 64 2.83 -11.91 -8.64
N LEU A 65 2.35 -11.42 -7.49
CA LEU A 65 3.07 -11.35 -6.22
C LEU A 65 2.56 -12.38 -5.22
N ASP A 66 3.02 -13.63 -5.32
CA ASP A 66 2.77 -14.67 -4.33
C ASP A 66 3.53 -14.42 -3.00
N ASP A 67 3.25 -15.25 -1.99
CA ASP A 67 3.82 -15.10 -0.65
C ASP A 67 5.35 -15.22 -0.63
N LYS A 68 5.93 -16.00 -1.55
CA LYS A 68 7.39 -16.15 -1.66
C LYS A 68 8.00 -14.84 -2.19
N LYS A 69 7.44 -14.29 -3.26
CA LYS A 69 7.89 -13.01 -3.83
C LYS A 69 7.70 -11.85 -2.86
N ILE A 70 6.59 -11.82 -2.12
CA ILE A 70 6.36 -10.83 -1.06
C ILE A 70 7.49 -10.90 -0.01
N LYS A 71 7.82 -12.11 0.46
CA LYS A 71 8.94 -12.29 1.41
C LYS A 71 10.29 -11.86 0.83
N GLU A 72 10.53 -12.08 -0.46
CA GLU A 72 11.76 -11.61 -1.14
C GLU A 72 11.79 -10.08 -1.25
N MET A 73 10.66 -9.45 -1.60
CA MET A 73 10.55 -7.99 -1.70
C MET A 73 10.69 -7.30 -0.35
N ASN A 74 10.12 -7.86 0.72
CA ASN A 74 10.22 -7.30 2.09
C ASN A 74 11.62 -7.36 2.69
N LYS A 75 12.55 -8.11 2.09
CA LYS A 75 13.97 -8.10 2.48
C LYS A 75 14.75 -6.94 1.87
N LYS A 76 14.16 -6.18 0.94
CA LYS A 76 14.81 -5.04 0.30
C LYS A 76 14.62 -3.80 1.14
N ASP A 77 15.73 -3.20 1.58
CA ASP A 77 15.68 -2.00 2.43
C ASP A 77 15.35 -0.72 1.64
N ASN A 78 15.51 -0.75 0.31
CA ASN A 78 15.37 0.37 -0.62
C ASN A 78 14.20 0.20 -1.60
N LEU A 79 13.19 -0.60 -1.28
CA LEU A 79 12.02 -0.73 -2.14
C LEU A 79 11.10 0.49 -2.04
N HIS A 80 10.74 1.09 -3.17
CA HIS A 80 9.86 2.26 -3.24
C HIS A 80 8.68 2.03 -4.20
N LEU A 81 7.54 2.64 -3.88
CA LEU A 81 6.36 2.79 -4.73
C LEU A 81 6.34 4.20 -5.32
N ILE A 82 6.03 4.33 -6.60
CA ILE A 82 5.84 5.62 -7.27
C ILE A 82 4.52 5.61 -8.05
N LYS A 83 3.69 6.64 -7.87
CA LYS A 83 2.59 6.96 -8.79
C LYS A 83 3.17 7.70 -9.99
N ILE A 84 3.07 7.13 -11.18
CA ILE A 84 3.62 7.70 -12.43
C ILE A 84 2.58 8.46 -13.25
N GLY A 85 1.34 8.54 -12.76
CA GLY A 85 0.24 9.27 -13.39
C GLY A 85 -1.11 8.65 -13.09
N THR A 86 -2.16 9.17 -13.73
CA THR A 86 -3.49 8.57 -13.75
C THR A 86 -3.95 8.31 -15.19
N LYS A 87 -4.86 7.35 -15.35
CA LYS A 87 -5.48 7.02 -16.63
C LYS A 87 -6.96 6.75 -16.41
N GLU A 88 -7.80 7.30 -17.26
CA GLU A 88 -9.22 7.00 -17.26
C GLU A 88 -9.49 5.65 -17.94
N VAL A 89 -10.20 4.77 -17.25
CA VAL A 89 -10.59 3.44 -17.74
C VAL A 89 -12.04 3.20 -17.38
N LYS A 90 -12.92 3.13 -18.39
CA LYS A 90 -14.38 2.95 -18.20
C LYS A 90 -14.95 3.99 -17.22
N ASP A 91 -14.67 5.27 -17.49
CA ASP A 91 -15.14 6.43 -16.71
C ASP A 91 -14.66 6.44 -15.24
N LYS A 92 -13.55 5.75 -14.95
CA LYS A 92 -12.90 5.74 -13.64
C LYS A 92 -11.44 6.11 -13.75
N GLU A 93 -11.04 7.09 -12.96
CA GLU A 93 -9.63 7.43 -12.79
C GLU A 93 -8.88 6.30 -12.07
N CYS A 94 -7.83 5.79 -12.73
CA CYS A 94 -6.99 4.73 -12.22
C CYS A 94 -5.54 5.22 -12.07
N ALA A 95 -4.95 5.02 -10.90
CA ALA A 95 -3.53 5.30 -10.71
C ALA A 95 -2.65 4.29 -11.48
N MET A 96 -1.66 4.83 -12.19
CA MET A 96 -0.53 4.09 -12.74
C MET A 96 0.60 4.12 -11.73
N ILE A 97 1.14 2.96 -11.38
CA ILE A 97 2.18 2.82 -10.36
C ILE A 97 3.33 1.96 -10.85
N THR A 98 4.52 2.23 -10.31
CA THR A 98 5.73 1.41 -10.51
C THR A 98 6.45 1.18 -9.19
N PHE A 99 7.30 0.15 -9.15
CA PHE A 99 8.17 -0.17 -8.03
C PHE A 99 9.63 0.06 -8.46
N VAL A 100 10.43 0.68 -7.61
CA VAL A 100 11.86 0.93 -7.86
C VAL A 100 12.71 0.59 -6.64
N GLU A 101 13.99 0.36 -6.88
CA GLU A 101 15.05 0.24 -5.86
C GLU A 101 15.78 1.58 -5.66
#